data_AF-A0A813DDM7-F1
#
_entry.id   AF-A0A813DDM7-F1
#
_cell.length_a   1.000
_cell.length_b   1.000
_cell.length_c   1.000
_cell.angle_alpha   90.00
_cell.angle_beta   90.00
_cell.angle_gamma   90.00
#
_symmetry.space_group_name_H-M   'P 1'
#
loop_
_entity.id
_entity.type
_entity.pdbx_description
1 polymer ?
#
loop_
_entity_poly.entity_id
_entity_poly.type
_entity_poly.pdbx_seq_one_letter_code
_entity_poly.pdbx_strand_id
1 'polypeptide(L)'
;VHEKCLREWQWAVIGGPNESRALRCSVCDSSFKCGFLGLPEKTPVSEGLWVRSAALFVLVLFAALVLLRICDDSDSGHLQAKELREGMLLVATDRIGTGFFFQSVVLLVEHSTLGAKGYVLNKSPASGLVKAGEMLGGPVAMGSHLATICLGSLPRSTGAGGAKEVAQGVWWQEAPCDGQF
;
A
#
# COMPACT_ATOMS: atom_id res chain seq x y z
N VAL A 1 12.79 -20.74 29.26
CA VAL A 1 14.12 -20.33 28.70
C VAL A 1 14.27 -18.85 28.99
N HIS A 2 15.36 -18.43 29.65
CA HIS A 2 15.56 -16.99 29.94
C HIS A 2 15.71 -16.21 28.64
N GLU A 3 15.16 -14.99 28.59
CA GLU A 3 15.19 -14.14 27.39
C GLU A 3 16.62 -13.93 26.85
N LYS A 4 17.58 -13.78 27.77
CA LYS A 4 19.00 -13.61 27.44
C LYS A 4 19.59 -14.84 26.75
N CYS A 5 19.19 -16.06 27.17
CA CYS A 5 19.63 -17.31 26.56
C CYS A 5 19.06 -17.51 25.15
N LEU A 6 17.85 -16.98 24.89
CA LEU A 6 17.19 -17.09 23.59
C LEU A 6 17.86 -16.18 22.55
N ARG A 7 18.28 -14.98 22.96
CA ARG A 7 18.97 -14.01 22.11
C ARG A 7 20.33 -14.51 21.64
N GLU A 8 21.13 -15.06 22.56
CA GLU A 8 22.44 -15.65 22.25
C GLU A 8 22.32 -16.86 21.31
N TRP A 9 21.27 -17.68 21.49
CA TRP A 9 21.00 -18.82 20.61
C TRP A 9 20.68 -18.38 19.18
N GLN A 10 19.86 -17.32 19.00
CA GLN A 10 19.53 -16.80 17.67
C GLN A 10 20.78 -16.36 16.90
N TRP A 11 21.73 -15.70 17.56
CA TRP A 11 23.00 -15.31 16.94
C TRP A 11 23.87 -16.50 16.56
N ALA A 12 23.91 -17.54 17.40
CA ALA A 12 24.67 -18.76 17.11
C ALA A 12 24.11 -19.54 15.90
N VAL A 13 22.78 -19.62 15.77
CA VAL A 13 22.12 -20.31 14.64
C VAL A 13 22.34 -19.58 13.31
N ILE A 14 22.39 -18.23 13.32
CA ILE A 14 22.67 -17.43 12.12
C ILE A 14 24.10 -17.67 11.61
N GLY A 15 25.07 -17.87 12.52
CA GLY A 15 26.47 -18.09 12.15
C GLY A 15 26.78 -19.50 11.64
N GLY A 16 25.97 -20.50 12.00
CA GLY A 16 26.21 -21.90 11.63
C GLY A 16 25.13 -22.84 12.18
N PRO A 17 24.07 -23.17 11.43
CA PRO A 17 22.88 -23.84 11.96
C PRO A 17 23.11 -25.28 12.46
N ASN A 18 24.26 -25.89 12.15
CA ASN A 18 24.57 -27.29 12.46
C ASN A 18 25.78 -27.46 13.40
N GLU A 19 26.31 -26.39 13.98
CA GLU A 19 27.36 -26.54 14.99
C GLU A 19 26.79 -26.99 16.33
N SER A 20 27.54 -27.81 17.08
CA SER A 20 27.15 -28.32 18.40
C SER A 20 26.81 -27.21 19.42
N ARG A 21 27.24 -25.97 19.14
CA ARG A 21 26.89 -24.75 19.89
C ARG A 21 25.41 -24.36 19.79
N ALA A 22 24.69 -24.78 18.74
CA ALA A 22 23.27 -24.51 18.58
C ALA A 22 22.37 -25.41 19.47
N LEU A 23 22.94 -26.47 20.06
CA LEU A 23 22.19 -27.48 20.83
C LEU A 23 22.17 -27.20 22.35
N ARG A 24 23.07 -26.35 22.87
CA ARG A 24 23.18 -26.05 24.31
C ARG A 24 23.36 -24.57 24.57
N CYS A 25 22.79 -24.09 25.67
CA CYS A 25 23.00 -22.71 26.10
C CYS A 25 24.38 -22.53 26.72
N SER A 26 25.21 -21.63 26.20
CA SER A 26 26.55 -21.34 26.74
C SER A 26 26.55 -20.78 28.17
N VAL A 27 25.43 -20.22 28.64
CA VAL A 27 25.33 -19.56 29.95
C VAL A 27 24.94 -20.54 31.06
N CYS A 28 24.05 -21.50 30.78
CA CYS A 28 23.51 -22.43 31.79
C CYS A 28 23.61 -23.91 31.40
N ASP A 29 24.26 -24.23 30.28
CA ASP A 29 24.47 -25.57 29.69
C ASP A 29 23.21 -26.42 29.47
N SER A 30 22.02 -25.84 29.61
CA SER A 30 20.76 -26.52 29.34
C SER A 30 20.61 -26.77 27.83
N SER A 31 20.21 -27.99 27.45
CA SER A 31 19.93 -28.32 26.05
C SER A 31 18.68 -27.60 25.54
N PHE A 32 18.77 -27.01 24.35
CA PHE A 32 17.60 -26.54 23.65
C PHE A 32 16.86 -27.78 23.14
N LYS A 33 15.71 -28.10 23.74
CA LYS A 33 14.78 -29.06 23.16
C LYS A 33 14.17 -28.42 21.92
N CYS A 34 14.92 -28.41 20.82
CA CYS A 34 14.31 -28.23 19.51
C CYS A 34 13.23 -29.29 19.41
N GLY A 35 11.97 -28.88 19.40
CA GLY A 35 10.89 -29.70 18.88
C GLY A 35 11.12 -29.89 17.39
N PHE A 36 12.16 -30.64 17.03
CA PHE A 36 12.31 -31.21 15.72
C PHE A 36 11.13 -32.17 15.60
N LEU A 37 10.25 -31.87 14.64
CA LEU A 37 9.12 -32.68 14.21
C LEU A 37 9.38 -34.15 14.52
N GLY A 38 8.67 -34.66 15.52
CA GLY A 38 8.76 -36.06 15.92
C GLY A 38 8.48 -36.93 14.71
N LEU A 39 9.53 -37.55 14.16
CA LEU A 39 9.37 -38.77 13.40
C LEU A 39 8.78 -39.79 14.37
N PRO A 40 7.57 -40.30 14.11
CA PRO A 40 6.95 -41.25 15.01
C PRO A 40 7.79 -42.53 15.03
N GLU A 41 8.18 -42.90 16.25
CA GLU A 41 8.72 -44.20 16.61
C GLU A 41 7.77 -45.29 16.11
N LYS A 42 8.31 -46.26 15.38
CA LYS A 42 7.58 -47.37 14.76
C LYS A 42 6.77 -48.14 15.81
N THR A 43 5.47 -47.86 15.90
CA THR A 43 4.50 -48.74 16.54
C THR A 43 4.03 -49.83 15.55
N PRO A 44 3.74 -51.05 16.04
CA PRO A 44 3.28 -52.15 15.20
C PRO A 44 1.99 -51.78 14.46
N VAL A 45 1.99 -52.04 13.16
CA VAL A 45 0.88 -51.82 12.22
C VAL A 45 -0.33 -52.62 12.70
N SER A 46 -1.30 -51.92 13.29
CA SER A 46 -2.64 -52.47 13.55
C SER A 46 -3.61 -51.92 12.49
N GLU A 47 -4.44 -52.79 11.95
CA GLU A 47 -5.27 -52.62 10.76
C GLU A 47 -6.45 -51.63 10.91
N GLY A 48 -6.38 -50.67 11.84
CA GLY A 48 -7.38 -49.62 12.06
C GLY A 48 -7.10 -48.27 11.39
N LEU A 49 -6.03 -48.17 10.58
CA LEU A 49 -5.49 -46.89 10.11
C LEU A 49 -6.32 -46.21 9.00
N TRP A 50 -7.10 -46.98 8.22
CA TRP A 50 -7.83 -46.44 7.07
C TRP A 50 -9.02 -45.55 7.47
N VAL A 51 -9.72 -45.88 8.56
CA VAL A 51 -10.89 -45.10 9.02
C VAL A 51 -10.46 -43.75 9.63
N ARG A 52 -9.30 -43.69 10.29
CA ARG A 52 -8.75 -42.44 10.85
C ARG A 52 -8.23 -41.50 9.76
N SER A 53 -7.72 -42.05 8.66
CA SER A 53 -7.23 -41.26 7.53
C SER A 53 -8.35 -40.48 6.83
N ALA A 54 -9.53 -41.10 6.67
CA ALA A 54 -10.69 -40.45 6.07
C ALA A 54 -11.16 -39.23 6.89
N ALA A 55 -11.21 -39.34 8.22
CA ALA A 55 -11.63 -38.24 9.10
C ALA A 55 -10.66 -37.04 9.04
N LEU A 56 -9.35 -37.30 9.00
CA LEU A 56 -8.34 -36.26 8.85
C LEU A 56 -8.43 -35.57 7.49
N PHE A 57 -8.65 -36.33 6.42
CA PHE A 57 -8.81 -35.78 5.07
C PHE A 57 -10.02 -34.84 4.95
N VAL A 58 -11.16 -35.23 5.54
CA VAL A 58 -12.36 -34.38 5.59
C VAL A 58 -12.11 -33.10 6.38
N LEU A 59 -11.40 -33.19 7.51
CA LEU A 59 -11.11 -32.03 8.36
C LEU A 59 -10.15 -31.04 7.66
N VAL A 60 -9.15 -31.56 6.94
CA VAL A 60 -8.22 -30.73 6.14
C VAL A 60 -8.94 -30.08 4.97
N LEU A 61 -9.81 -30.80 4.25
CA LEU A 61 -10.62 -30.22 3.18
C LEU A 61 -11.56 -29.14 3.71
N PHE A 62 -12.20 -29.36 4.86
CA PHE A 62 -13.06 -28.36 5.48
C PHE A 62 -12.27 -27.11 5.88
N ALA A 63 -11.10 -27.28 6.51
CA ALA A 63 -10.22 -26.17 6.85
C ALA A 63 -9.75 -25.41 5.59
N ALA A 64 -9.40 -26.12 4.51
CA ALA A 64 -9.04 -25.51 3.23
C ALA A 64 -10.21 -24.73 2.61
N LEU A 65 -11.44 -25.25 2.67
CA LEU A 65 -12.63 -24.55 2.19
C LEU A 65 -12.96 -23.31 3.03
N VAL A 66 -12.79 -23.39 4.36
CA VAL A 66 -12.95 -22.23 5.24
C VAL A 66 -11.89 -21.17 4.94
N LEU A 67 -10.63 -21.57 4.75
CA LEU A 67 -9.56 -20.65 4.35
C LEU A 67 -9.82 -20.04 2.98
N LEU A 68 -10.29 -20.83 2.01
CA LEU A 68 -10.69 -20.31 0.70
C LEU A 68 -11.82 -19.29 0.85
N ARG A 69 -12.82 -19.53 1.70
CA ARG A 69 -13.90 -18.56 1.97
C ARG A 69 -13.40 -17.29 2.65
N ILE A 70 -12.46 -17.39 3.59
CA ILE A 70 -11.85 -16.22 4.24
C ILE A 70 -10.98 -15.43 3.25
N CYS A 71 -10.29 -16.12 2.34
CA CYS A 71 -9.54 -15.49 1.26
C CYS A 71 -10.44 -14.87 0.19
N ASP A 72 -11.59 -15.47 -0.11
CA ASP A 72 -12.61 -14.94 -1.02
C ASP A 72 -13.29 -13.70 -0.40
N ASP A 73 -13.46 -13.68 0.93
CA ASP A 73 -13.98 -12.52 1.66
C ASP A 73 -12.97 -11.36 1.76
N SER A 74 -11.72 -11.56 1.33
CA SER A 74 -10.78 -10.45 1.09
C SER A 74 -11.10 -9.67 -0.20
N ASP A 75 -12.08 -10.11 -0.99
CA ASP A 75 -12.66 -9.37 -2.11
C ASP A 75 -13.93 -8.58 -1.69
N SER A 76 -14.39 -8.72 -0.45
CA SER A 76 -15.51 -7.96 0.16
C SER A 76 -15.09 -6.56 0.57
N GLY A 77 -14.70 -5.80 -0.44
CA GLY A 77 -14.19 -4.46 -0.34
C GLY A 77 -13.73 -3.89 -1.66
N HIS A 78 -13.95 -4.60 -2.78
CA HIS A 78 -14.09 -3.99 -4.09
C HIS A 78 -15.33 -3.07 -4.04
N LEU A 79 -15.21 -1.95 -3.30
CA LEU A 79 -15.70 -0.66 -3.78
C LEU A 79 -15.22 -0.67 -5.21
N GLN A 80 -16.13 -1.00 -6.15
CA GLN A 80 -15.94 -0.71 -7.55
C GLN A 80 -15.49 0.73 -7.54
N ALA A 81 -14.18 0.95 -7.62
CA ALA A 81 -13.58 2.25 -7.49
C ALA A 81 -14.06 2.88 -8.78
N LYS A 82 -15.20 3.57 -8.64
CA LYS A 82 -16.03 4.05 -9.74
C LYS A 82 -15.05 4.64 -10.72
N GLU A 83 -14.96 4.00 -11.89
CA GLU A 83 -13.85 4.12 -12.82
C GLU A 83 -13.36 5.57 -12.82
N LEU A 84 -12.19 5.79 -12.22
CA LEU A 84 -11.70 7.14 -12.00
C LEU A 84 -11.39 7.74 -13.37
N ARG A 85 -12.06 8.83 -13.70
CA ARG A 85 -11.88 9.54 -14.97
C ARG A 85 -11.30 10.92 -14.70
N GLU A 86 -10.50 11.38 -15.66
CA GLU A 86 -10.06 12.77 -15.70
C GLU A 86 -11.27 13.71 -15.60
N GLY A 87 -11.11 14.79 -14.85
CA GLY A 87 -12.17 15.76 -14.57
C GLY A 87 -13.02 15.42 -13.34
N MET A 88 -12.85 14.24 -12.74
CA MET A 88 -13.54 13.91 -11.48
C MET A 88 -12.97 14.69 -10.29
N LEU A 89 -13.86 15.07 -9.38
CA LEU A 89 -13.50 15.63 -8.08
C LEU A 89 -13.48 14.53 -7.02
N LEU A 90 -12.35 14.38 -6.35
CA LEU A 90 -12.17 13.50 -5.20
C LEU A 90 -12.30 14.34 -3.93
N VAL A 91 -13.28 14.00 -3.10
CA VAL A 91 -13.51 14.68 -1.83
C VAL A 91 -13.03 13.76 -0.72
N ALA A 92 -12.08 14.25 0.08
CA ALA A 92 -11.61 13.52 1.26
C ALA A 92 -12.76 13.29 2.23
N THR A 93 -12.95 12.05 2.65
CA THR A 93 -13.93 11.70 3.69
C THR A 93 -13.39 12.05 5.07
N ASP A 94 -14.30 12.14 6.04
CA ASP A 94 -14.01 12.33 7.47
C ASP A 94 -13.15 11.22 8.09
N ARG A 95 -13.06 10.05 7.42
CA ARG A 95 -12.18 8.94 7.82
C ARG A 95 -10.71 9.27 7.69
N ILE A 96 -10.34 10.20 6.80
CA ILE A 96 -8.98 10.76 6.76
C ILE A 96 -8.93 11.76 7.91
N GLY A 97 -8.47 11.31 9.08
CA GLY A 97 -8.48 12.14 10.31
C GLY A 97 -7.34 13.14 10.43
N THR A 98 -6.24 12.95 9.70
CA THR A 98 -5.06 13.83 9.73
C THR A 98 -4.30 13.77 8.39
N GLY A 99 -3.35 14.69 8.18
CA GLY A 99 -2.42 14.66 7.04
C GLY A 99 -2.69 15.68 5.94
N PHE A 100 -1.95 15.57 4.82
CA PHE A 100 -2.01 16.55 3.73
C PHE A 100 -3.35 16.53 2.97
N PHE A 101 -4.06 15.41 2.93
CA PHE A 101 -5.36 15.32 2.27
C PHE A 101 -6.54 15.48 3.24
N PHE A 102 -6.28 15.87 4.50
CA PHE A 102 -7.34 16.17 5.45
C PHE A 102 -8.25 17.27 4.90
N GLN A 103 -9.54 16.95 4.77
CA GLN A 103 -10.58 17.81 4.20
C GLN A 103 -10.25 18.37 2.82
N SER A 104 -9.43 17.69 2.00
CA SER A 104 -9.05 18.20 0.68
C SER A 104 -10.08 17.87 -0.40
N VAL A 105 -10.22 18.76 -1.39
CA VAL A 105 -10.91 18.51 -2.66
C VAL A 105 -9.86 18.44 -3.76
N VAL A 106 -9.75 17.31 -4.45
CA VAL A 106 -8.73 17.06 -5.48
C VAL A 106 -9.40 16.92 -6.85
N LEU A 107 -9.01 17.72 -7.83
CA LEU A 107 -9.37 17.53 -9.23
C LEU A 107 -8.43 16.53 -9.88
N LEU A 108 -8.95 15.42 -10.40
CA LEU A 108 -8.16 14.42 -11.11
C LEU A 108 -7.88 14.92 -12.54
N VAL A 109 -6.60 15.09 -12.86
CA VAL A 109 -6.15 15.65 -14.15
C VAL A 109 -5.70 14.56 -15.11
N GLU A 110 -4.98 13.56 -14.58
CA GLU A 110 -4.52 12.41 -15.34
C GLU A 110 -4.75 11.15 -14.52
N HIS A 111 -5.19 10.09 -15.19
CA HIS A 111 -5.33 8.78 -14.58
C HIS A 111 -4.94 7.70 -15.59
N SER A 112 -4.00 6.86 -15.19
CA SER A 112 -3.47 5.78 -16.00
C SER A 112 -3.27 4.53 -15.15
N THR A 113 -2.93 3.41 -15.77
CA THR A 113 -2.58 2.17 -15.07
C THR A 113 -1.31 2.30 -14.22
N LEU A 114 -0.46 3.31 -14.48
CA LEU A 114 0.77 3.55 -13.74
C LEU A 114 0.57 4.50 -12.55
N GLY A 115 -0.53 5.24 -12.51
CA GLY A 115 -0.79 6.22 -11.45
C GLY A 115 -1.76 7.32 -11.83
N ALA A 116 -1.91 8.26 -10.91
CA ALA A 116 -2.85 9.37 -10.99
C ALA A 116 -2.17 10.70 -10.67
N LYS A 117 -2.58 11.76 -11.37
CA LYS A 117 -2.18 13.15 -11.11
C LYS A 117 -3.43 13.97 -10.80
N GLY A 118 -3.39 14.75 -9.72
CA GLY A 118 -4.52 15.59 -9.34
C GLY A 118 -4.09 16.85 -8.60
N TYR A 119 -5.02 17.81 -8.51
CA TYR A 119 -4.77 19.14 -7.97
C TYR A 119 -5.67 19.44 -6.78
N VAL A 120 -5.09 19.89 -5.67
CA VAL A 120 -5.85 20.22 -4.47
C VAL A 120 -6.43 21.62 -4.58
N LEU A 121 -7.74 21.74 -4.71
CA LEU A 121 -8.43 22.99 -5.00
C LEU A 121 -8.62 23.89 -3.77
N ASN A 122 -8.75 23.30 -2.59
CA ASN A 122 -9.16 24.00 -1.37
C ASN A 122 -8.01 24.22 -0.37
N LYS A 123 -6.77 24.09 -0.84
CA LYS A 123 -5.58 24.46 -0.07
C LYS A 123 -4.92 25.62 -0.75
N SER A 124 -4.94 26.78 -0.10
CA SER A 124 -4.13 27.90 -0.57
C SER A 124 -2.66 27.47 -0.55
N PRO A 125 -1.87 27.82 -1.57
CA PRO A 125 -0.43 27.64 -1.50
C PRO A 125 0.04 28.30 -0.20
N ALA A 126 0.79 27.55 0.61
CA ALA A 126 1.30 28.04 1.89
C ALA A 126 1.90 29.42 1.64
N SER A 127 1.40 30.40 2.36
CA SER A 127 1.37 31.84 2.08
C SER A 127 2.74 32.54 2.10
N GLY A 128 3.78 31.92 1.54
CA GLY A 128 5.16 32.40 1.58
C GLY A 128 5.71 32.94 0.26
N LEU A 129 5.17 32.55 -0.90
CA LEU A 129 5.67 33.02 -2.19
C LEU A 129 4.55 33.09 -3.22
N VAL A 130 4.55 34.19 -3.99
CA VAL A 130 3.71 34.49 -5.16
C VAL A 130 2.58 35.50 -4.87
N LYS A 131 2.98 36.79 -4.89
CA LYS A 131 2.15 37.88 -5.42
C LYS A 131 2.09 37.70 -6.94
N ALA A 132 1.08 37.01 -7.45
CA ALA A 132 0.67 37.11 -8.85
C ALA A 132 -0.85 37.10 -8.88
N GLY A 133 -1.41 38.01 -9.68
CA GLY A 133 -2.75 38.56 -9.53
C GLY A 133 -3.91 37.56 -9.56
N GLU A 134 -5.03 38.08 -9.07
CA GLU A 134 -6.38 37.52 -9.05
C GLU A 134 -6.70 36.57 -10.21
N MET A 135 -6.37 35.29 -10.04
CA MET A 135 -7.04 34.18 -10.70
C MET A 135 -7.62 33.30 -9.60
N LEU A 136 -8.92 33.03 -9.67
CA LEU A 136 -9.64 32.16 -8.75
C LEU A 136 -9.09 30.73 -8.89
N GLY A 137 -8.10 30.40 -8.05
CA GLY A 137 -7.34 29.14 -8.08
C GLY A 137 -5.86 29.38 -8.33
N GLY A 138 -5.12 29.81 -7.30
CA GLY A 138 -3.67 29.98 -7.39
C GLY A 138 -2.95 28.63 -7.54
N PRO A 139 -1.78 28.60 -8.20
CA PRO A 139 -1.02 27.36 -8.39
C PRO A 139 -0.53 26.82 -7.03
N VAL A 140 -0.82 25.54 -6.76
CA VAL A 140 -0.28 24.78 -5.63
C VAL A 140 0.85 23.90 -6.16
N ALA A 141 2.08 24.28 -5.86
CA ALA A 141 3.26 23.48 -6.17
C ALA A 141 3.31 22.23 -5.29
N MET A 142 3.21 21.05 -5.91
CA MET A 142 3.64 19.79 -5.30
C MET A 142 4.66 19.16 -6.24
N GLY A 143 5.95 19.38 -5.91
CA GLY A 143 7.08 19.10 -6.79
C GLY A 143 7.59 20.35 -7.51
N SER A 144 8.79 20.28 -8.10
CA SER A 144 9.46 21.37 -8.83
C SER A 144 8.72 21.88 -10.09
N HIS A 145 7.52 21.38 -10.35
CA HIS A 145 6.72 21.69 -11.51
C HIS A 145 5.51 22.50 -11.07
N LEU A 146 5.53 23.79 -11.39
CA LEU A 146 4.35 24.63 -11.29
C LEU A 146 3.38 24.19 -12.40
N ALA A 147 2.09 24.20 -12.11
CA ALA A 147 1.08 23.97 -13.12
C ALA A 147 -0.11 24.85 -12.81
N THR A 148 -0.81 25.28 -13.86
CA THR A 148 -1.86 26.29 -13.76
C THR A 148 -3.18 25.68 -14.20
N ILE A 149 -4.22 25.88 -13.39
CA ILE A 149 -5.60 25.56 -13.76
C ILE A 149 -6.26 26.85 -14.22
N CYS A 150 -6.78 26.85 -15.44
CA CYS A 150 -7.53 27.96 -16.00
C CYS A 150 -9.01 27.60 -16.05
N LEU A 151 -9.85 28.41 -15.40
CA LEU A 151 -11.30 28.32 -15.51
C LEU A 151 -11.79 29.25 -16.63
N GLY A 152 -12.58 28.72 -17.57
CA GLY A 152 -13.21 29.49 -18.64
C GLY A 152 -12.73 29.13 -20.05
N SER A 153 -13.11 29.96 -21.02
CA SER A 153 -12.70 29.81 -22.41
C SER A 153 -11.22 30.18 -22.55
N LEU A 154 -10.36 29.22 -22.90
CA LEU A 154 -8.98 29.53 -23.24
C LEU A 154 -8.94 30.57 -24.36
N PRO A 155 -8.07 31.60 -24.28
CA PRO A 155 -7.91 32.54 -25.36
C PRO A 155 -7.53 31.77 -26.63
N ARG A 156 -8.34 31.93 -27.68
CA ARG A 156 -8.19 31.29 -29.00
C ARG A 156 -6.80 31.51 -29.65
N SER A 157 -5.98 32.39 -29.08
CA SER A 157 -4.67 32.82 -29.57
C SER A 157 -3.47 32.09 -28.96
N THR A 158 -3.62 31.24 -27.94
CA THR A 158 -2.51 30.40 -27.46
C THR A 158 -2.37 29.19 -28.36
N GLY A 159 -1.68 29.39 -29.48
CA GLY A 159 -1.21 28.29 -30.32
C GLY A 159 -0.32 27.33 -29.52
N ALA A 160 -0.57 26.03 -29.66
CA ALA A 160 0.35 24.92 -29.38
C ALA A 160 0.91 24.73 -27.95
N GLY A 161 0.51 25.53 -26.96
CA GLY A 161 1.07 25.44 -25.62
C GLY A 161 0.42 24.37 -24.72
N GLY A 162 0.41 23.09 -25.10
CA GLY A 162 0.22 21.95 -24.16
C GLY A 162 -1.03 21.94 -23.25
N ALA A 163 -2.02 22.80 -23.46
CA ALA A 163 -3.22 22.85 -22.61
C ALA A 163 -4.19 21.71 -22.95
N LYS A 164 -4.67 21.01 -21.93
CA LYS A 164 -5.59 19.88 -22.01
C LYS A 164 -6.92 20.24 -21.32
N GLU A 165 -8.04 20.07 -22.02
CA GLU A 165 -9.36 20.20 -21.41
C GLU A 165 -9.61 18.95 -20.55
N VAL A 166 -9.77 19.15 -19.24
CA VAL A 166 -9.94 18.05 -18.27
C VAL A 166 -11.41 17.84 -17.93
N ALA A 167 -12.18 18.92 -17.95
CA ALA A 167 -13.64 18.92 -17.84
C ALA A 167 -14.19 20.07 -18.69
N GLN A 168 -15.50 20.09 -18.96
CA GLN A 168 -16.11 21.13 -19.81
C GLN A 168 -15.79 22.54 -19.28
N GLY A 169 -15.00 23.30 -20.03
CA GLY A 169 -14.57 24.65 -19.65
C GLY A 169 -13.48 24.73 -18.56
N VAL A 170 -12.87 23.60 -18.20
CA VAL A 170 -11.76 23.49 -17.25
C VAL A 170 -10.53 22.98 -17.98
N TRP A 171 -9.50 23.80 -17.99
CA TRP A 171 -8.28 23.51 -18.72
C TRP A 171 -7.09 23.42 -17.80
N TRP A 172 -6.23 22.47 -18.11
CA TRP A 172 -4.99 22.19 -17.42
C TRP A 172 -3.82 22.49 -18.33
N GLN A 173 -2.82 23.19 -17.81
CA GLN A 173 -1.55 23.38 -18.50
C GLN A 173 -0.40 23.16 -17.53
N GLU A 174 0.48 22.25 -17.88
CA GLU A 174 1.74 22.07 -17.18
C GLU A 174 2.67 23.24 -17.52
N ALA A 175 3.25 23.90 -16.52
CA ALA A 175 4.17 24.98 -16.82
C ALA A 175 5.41 24.39 -17.51
N PRO A 176 5.94 25.04 -18.55
CA PRO A 176 7.19 24.60 -19.15
C PRO A 176 8.27 24.58 -18.06
N CYS A 177 8.97 23.45 -17.99
CA CYS A 177 10.15 23.29 -17.16
C CYS A 177 11.31 24.04 -17.83
N ASP A 178 11.23 25.37 -17.91
CA ASP A 178 12.37 26.17 -18.33
C ASP A 178 13.40 26.02 -17.22
N GLY A 179 14.41 25.18 -17.44
CA GLY A 179 15.40 24.71 -16.46
C GLY A 179 16.33 25.79 -15.91
N GLN A 180 15.77 26.85 -15.34
CA GLN A 180 16.45 27.87 -14.55
C GLN A 180 15.97 27.74 -13.11
N PHE A 181 16.52 26.75 -12.39
CA PHE A 181 16.52 26.73 -10.93
C PHE A 181 17.95 26.95 -10.44
#